data_AF-A0A7K0PF50-F1
#
_entry.id   AF-A0A7K0PF50-F1
#
_cell.length_a   1.000
_cell.length_b   1.000
_cell.length_c   1.000
_cell.angle_alpha   90.00
_cell.angle_beta   90.00
_cell.angle_gamma   90.00
#
_symmetry.space_group_name_H-M   'P 1'
#
loop_
_entity.id
_entity.type
_entity.pdbx_description
1 polymer ?
#
loop_
_entity_poly.entity_id
_entity_poly.type
_entity_poly.pdbx_seq_one_letter_code
_entity_poly.pdbx_strand_id
1 'polypeptide(L)'
;MLNLRSRSLRHGLVVALALVAAGGTAQTAAAEDRGLTAFDIQPTVGAGEQVTAGARTDTRVVLEVANEQMDPNLGPGRYPSELAKNVVADLPPGLLADPRGVPTCTPAQLEIADGPGNECPDAAQVGVVRLSSTTAYSATPEEDVKEYPVFNITRRGDQVARLGFPAIIGASAVVYVDIRVRDDGDYGATATLANLPSGISFYRAEMDLWGVPGDPSHDARRSSCQGSDGFGPSYAAGAYLTGCSTPAPDTTAAFMVNPTRCEAALSGSGRADFYGRPGQYNTVASTPFSVGGCGGLAFSPSLSVAPESRAAGQPSGYAVDLAVPQSPQRGGPATAHVRNVSVTLPQGTAISPSAANGLGACSDAQLGAGTRDPVSCPDASKIGSATISS
;
A
#
# COMPACT_ATOMS: atom_id res chain seq x y z
N MET A 1 7.14 -102.92 26.32
CA MET A 1 5.92 -103.39 25.63
C MET A 1 5.87 -102.73 24.27
N LEU A 2 5.75 -103.54 23.22
CA LEU A 2 5.65 -103.17 21.81
C LEU A 2 4.50 -102.16 21.57
N ASN A 3 4.71 -101.17 20.70
CA ASN A 3 4.04 -101.18 19.39
C ASN A 3 4.62 -100.17 18.39
N LEU A 4 4.58 -100.62 17.15
CA LEU A 4 5.21 -100.10 15.94
C LEU A 4 4.18 -99.39 15.05
N ARG A 5 4.66 -98.61 14.06
CA ARG A 5 3.97 -98.07 12.84
C ARG A 5 3.17 -96.77 13.05
N SER A 6 3.15 -95.78 12.15
CA SER A 6 3.49 -95.68 10.71
C SER A 6 3.65 -94.21 10.28
N ARG A 7 4.45 -93.98 9.22
CA ARG A 7 4.48 -92.75 8.41
C ARG A 7 3.20 -92.61 7.57
N SER A 8 2.68 -91.39 7.39
CA SER A 8 2.27 -90.88 6.05
C SER A 8 1.86 -89.40 6.05
N LEU A 9 2.53 -88.65 5.15
CA LEU A 9 2.09 -87.60 4.23
C LEU A 9 1.18 -86.42 4.65
N ARG A 10 1.78 -85.21 4.49
CA ARG A 10 1.37 -84.03 3.68
C ARG A 10 -0.13 -83.66 3.61
N HIS A 11 -0.43 -82.39 3.91
CA HIS A 11 -1.28 -81.37 3.23
C HIS A 11 -1.42 -80.23 4.26
N GLY A 12 -0.72 -79.11 4.15
CA GLY A 12 -1.07 -78.02 3.24
C GLY A 12 -2.03 -77.03 3.92
N LEU A 13 -1.51 -76.12 4.76
CA LEU A 13 -2.20 -74.87 5.10
C LEU A 13 -1.18 -73.81 5.51
N VAL A 14 -0.80 -72.96 4.55
CA VAL A 14 -0.08 -71.71 4.82
C VAL A 14 -1.12 -70.73 5.34
N VAL A 15 -1.15 -70.48 6.65
CA VAL A 15 -1.91 -69.38 7.25
C VAL A 15 -1.12 -68.10 6.98
N ALA A 16 -1.54 -67.35 5.97
CA ALA A 16 -1.06 -66.00 5.73
C ALA A 16 -1.59 -65.09 6.85
N LEU A 17 -0.70 -64.65 7.73
CA LEU A 17 -0.99 -63.66 8.76
C LEU A 17 -1.16 -62.30 8.04
N ALA A 18 -2.41 -61.91 7.78
CA ALA A 18 -2.73 -60.58 7.30
C ALA A 18 -2.50 -59.57 8.44
N LEU A 19 -1.38 -58.87 8.41
CA LEU A 19 -1.20 -57.63 9.17
C LEU A 19 -2.22 -56.61 8.66
N VAL A 20 -3.29 -56.42 9.44
CA VAL A 20 -4.16 -55.25 9.33
C VAL A 20 -3.33 -54.06 9.79
N ALA A 21 -2.63 -53.42 8.84
CA ALA A 21 -2.15 -52.07 9.03
C ALA A 21 -3.39 -51.19 9.18
N ALA A 22 -3.67 -50.74 10.40
CA ALA A 22 -4.62 -49.68 10.64
C ALA A 22 -4.11 -48.44 9.89
N GLY A 23 -4.62 -48.23 8.68
CA GLY A 23 -4.45 -47.01 7.92
C GLY A 23 -5.15 -45.90 8.68
N GLY A 24 -4.46 -45.32 9.66
CA GLY A 24 -4.78 -44.00 10.14
C GLY A 24 -4.63 -43.06 8.96
N THR A 25 -5.74 -42.64 8.38
CA THR A 25 -5.75 -41.47 7.52
C THR A 25 -5.25 -40.34 8.40
N ALA A 26 -3.99 -39.95 8.22
CA ALA A 26 -3.55 -38.64 8.65
C ALA A 26 -4.49 -37.67 7.93
N GLN A 27 -5.49 -37.16 8.65
CA GLN A 27 -6.17 -35.96 8.25
C GLN A 27 -5.05 -34.93 8.14
N THR A 28 -4.62 -34.64 6.91
CA THR A 28 -3.97 -33.37 6.65
C THR A 28 -5.00 -32.35 7.11
N ALA A 29 -4.80 -31.76 8.28
CA ALA A 29 -5.51 -30.56 8.64
C ALA A 29 -5.33 -29.63 7.43
N ALA A 30 -6.41 -29.34 6.71
CA ALA A 30 -6.40 -28.29 5.72
C ALA A 30 -5.77 -27.09 6.44
N ALA A 31 -4.70 -26.52 5.87
CA ALA A 31 -4.12 -25.31 6.39
C ALA A 31 -5.29 -24.34 6.57
N GLU A 32 -5.61 -24.03 7.81
CA GLU A 32 -6.78 -23.25 8.14
C GLU A 32 -6.63 -21.92 7.41
N ASP A 33 -7.59 -21.59 6.56
CA ASP A 33 -7.59 -20.48 5.58
C ASP A 33 -7.63 -19.11 6.29
N ARG A 34 -6.80 -18.90 7.30
CA ARG A 34 -6.89 -17.78 8.23
C ARG A 34 -5.85 -16.76 7.86
N GLY A 35 -6.26 -15.70 7.17
CA GLY A 35 -5.37 -14.61 6.83
C GLY A 35 -5.97 -13.63 5.82
N LEU A 36 -5.10 -12.84 5.21
CA LEU A 36 -5.42 -12.10 3.99
C LEU A 36 -5.70 -13.09 2.84
N THR A 37 -6.91 -13.12 2.32
CA THR A 37 -7.33 -14.08 1.28
C THR A 37 -7.26 -13.48 -0.12
N ALA A 38 -7.42 -12.16 -0.25
CA ALA A 38 -7.20 -11.45 -1.50
C ALA A 38 -6.57 -10.07 -1.27
N PHE A 39 -5.75 -9.66 -2.23
CA PHE A 39 -5.24 -8.31 -2.33
C PHE A 39 -5.11 -7.93 -3.80
N ASP A 40 -5.56 -6.73 -4.15
CA ASP A 40 -5.30 -6.16 -5.47
C ASP A 40 -5.08 -4.65 -5.39
N ILE A 41 -4.29 -4.13 -6.31
CA ILE A 41 -4.05 -2.69 -6.44
C ILE A 41 -3.79 -2.34 -7.89
N GLN A 42 -4.71 -1.57 -8.48
CA GLN A 42 -4.66 -1.24 -9.90
C GLN A 42 -5.16 0.18 -10.19
N PRO A 43 -4.51 0.90 -11.12
CA PRO A 43 -5.13 2.05 -11.77
C PRO A 43 -6.44 1.65 -12.44
N THR A 44 -7.47 2.45 -12.24
CA THR A 44 -8.80 2.25 -12.84
C THR A 44 -8.75 2.74 -14.29
N VAL A 45 -8.87 1.81 -15.22
CA VAL A 45 -8.94 2.07 -16.67
C VAL A 45 -10.20 1.43 -17.25
N GLY A 46 -10.61 1.87 -18.44
CA GLY A 46 -11.72 1.24 -19.15
C GLY A 46 -11.45 -0.23 -19.45
N ALA A 47 -12.52 -1.01 -19.62
CA ALA A 47 -12.38 -2.43 -19.95
C ALA A 47 -11.59 -2.62 -21.26
N GLY A 48 -10.50 -3.39 -21.19
CA GLY A 48 -9.61 -3.62 -22.32
C GLY A 48 -8.62 -2.48 -22.61
N GLU A 49 -8.62 -1.41 -21.83
CA GLU A 49 -7.66 -0.32 -21.94
C GLU A 49 -6.36 -0.66 -21.18
N GLN A 50 -5.25 -0.11 -21.67
CA GLN A 50 -3.95 -0.21 -21.01
C GLN A 50 -3.75 0.98 -20.06
N VAL A 51 -3.13 0.73 -18.91
CA VAL A 51 -2.68 1.79 -18.00
C VAL A 51 -1.72 2.72 -18.73
N THR A 52 -2.06 4.02 -18.79
CA THR A 52 -1.21 5.02 -19.45
C THR A 52 -0.19 5.59 -18.47
N ALA A 53 1.07 5.65 -18.90
CA ALA A 53 2.19 6.15 -18.12
C ALA A 53 1.95 7.60 -17.65
N GLY A 54 2.24 7.88 -16.38
CA GLY A 54 2.08 9.22 -15.80
C GLY A 54 0.64 9.75 -15.76
N ALA A 55 -0.36 8.99 -16.23
CA ALA A 55 -1.74 9.43 -16.18
C ALA A 55 -2.23 9.58 -14.73
N ARG A 56 -3.17 10.50 -14.53
CA ARG A 56 -3.77 10.83 -13.22
C ARG A 56 -5.11 10.12 -13.07
N THR A 57 -5.08 8.79 -13.14
CA THR A 57 -6.28 7.96 -13.02
C THR A 57 -6.51 7.54 -11.59
N ASP A 58 -7.77 7.34 -11.22
CA ASP A 58 -8.13 6.75 -9.93
C ASP A 58 -7.43 5.39 -9.76
N THR A 59 -7.10 5.03 -8.52
CA THR A 59 -6.49 3.75 -8.18
C THR A 59 -7.40 3.02 -7.21
N ARG A 60 -7.75 1.78 -7.54
CA ARG A 60 -8.52 0.91 -6.66
C ARG A 60 -7.58 -0.02 -5.91
N VAL A 61 -7.78 -0.10 -4.59
CA VAL A 61 -7.12 -1.06 -3.70
C VAL A 61 -8.18 -1.96 -3.10
N VAL A 62 -8.01 -3.27 -3.21
CA VAL A 62 -8.92 -4.28 -2.66
C VAL A 62 -8.17 -5.13 -1.65
N LEU A 63 -8.80 -5.39 -0.52
CA LEU A 63 -8.29 -6.25 0.54
C LEU A 63 -9.43 -7.15 1.02
N GLU A 64 -9.20 -8.45 1.10
CA GLU A 64 -10.15 -9.40 1.70
C GLU A 64 -9.47 -10.22 2.79
N VAL A 65 -10.12 -10.29 3.95
CA VAL A 65 -9.75 -11.15 5.08
C VAL A 65 -10.85 -12.18 5.37
N ALA A 66 -11.72 -12.36 4.38
CA ALA A 66 -12.97 -13.10 4.49
C ALA A 66 -12.73 -14.61 4.40
N ASN A 67 -13.41 -15.35 5.28
CA ASN A 67 -13.70 -16.76 5.06
C ASN A 67 -15.21 -16.95 5.01
N GLU A 68 -15.69 -17.78 4.09
CA GLU A 68 -17.03 -18.34 4.19
C GLU A 68 -17.08 -19.24 5.42
N GLN A 69 -17.91 -18.89 6.40
CA GLN A 69 -18.03 -19.63 7.66
C GLN A 69 -19.49 -19.85 8.02
N MET A 70 -19.77 -21.02 8.58
CA MET A 70 -21.02 -21.26 9.29
C MET A 70 -20.80 -20.83 10.75
N ASP A 71 -21.37 -19.69 11.13
CA ASP A 71 -21.41 -19.31 12.53
C ASP A 71 -22.55 -20.08 13.24
N PRO A 72 -22.31 -20.75 14.38
CA PRO A 72 -23.34 -21.53 15.07
C PRO A 72 -24.55 -20.71 15.53
N ASN A 73 -24.38 -19.40 15.74
CA ASN A 73 -25.41 -18.49 16.24
C ASN A 73 -26.01 -17.62 15.13
N LEU A 74 -25.24 -17.29 14.09
CA LEU A 74 -25.65 -16.39 13.01
C LEU A 74 -25.99 -17.13 11.70
N GLY A 75 -25.62 -18.40 11.56
CA GLY A 75 -25.85 -19.17 10.33
C GLY A 75 -24.77 -18.93 9.26
N PRO A 76 -25.01 -19.32 7.99
CA PRO A 76 -24.03 -19.19 6.93
C PRO A 76 -23.82 -17.71 6.55
N GLY A 77 -22.56 -17.28 6.46
CA GLY A 77 -22.20 -15.92 6.06
C GLY A 77 -20.70 -15.75 5.82
N ARG A 78 -20.29 -14.55 5.39
CA ARG A 78 -18.88 -14.19 5.32
C ARG A 78 -18.49 -13.45 6.58
N TYR A 79 -17.64 -14.08 7.38
CA TYR A 79 -17.16 -13.48 8.61
C TYR A 79 -15.63 -13.36 8.52
N PRO A 80 -15.04 -12.29 9.09
CA PRO A 80 -13.59 -12.25 9.21
C PRO A 80 -13.14 -13.46 10.04
N SER A 81 -12.16 -14.21 9.54
CA SER A 81 -11.64 -15.39 10.25
C SER A 81 -10.92 -15.00 11.54
N GLU A 82 -10.25 -13.85 11.52
CA GLU A 82 -9.68 -13.18 12.68
C GLU A 82 -9.75 -11.65 12.44
N LEU A 83 -9.66 -10.86 13.52
CA LEU A 83 -9.67 -9.41 13.41
C LEU A 83 -8.28 -8.89 13.04
N ALA A 84 -8.18 -8.22 11.89
CA ALA A 84 -6.92 -7.66 11.41
C ALA A 84 -6.37 -6.64 12.43
N LYS A 85 -5.09 -6.79 12.78
CA LYS A 85 -4.38 -5.88 13.68
C LYS A 85 -3.57 -4.88 12.88
N ASN A 86 -2.74 -5.36 11.96
CA ASN A 86 -2.00 -4.51 11.03
C ASN A 86 -2.22 -4.98 9.59
N VAL A 87 -2.27 -4.04 8.68
CA VAL A 87 -2.30 -4.28 7.23
C VAL A 87 -1.20 -3.45 6.60
N VAL A 88 -0.39 -4.06 5.75
CA VAL A 88 0.68 -3.41 5.01
C VAL A 88 0.47 -3.69 3.53
N ALA A 89 0.45 -2.64 2.72
CA ALA A 89 0.35 -2.71 1.27
C ALA A 89 1.59 -2.09 0.64
N ASP A 90 2.35 -2.90 -0.08
CA ASP A 90 3.46 -2.46 -0.93
C ASP A 90 2.91 -2.16 -2.32
N LEU A 91 2.88 -0.87 -2.66
CA LEU A 91 2.43 -0.38 -3.97
C LEU A 91 3.46 -0.74 -5.05
N PRO A 92 3.04 -0.98 -6.30
CA PRO A 92 3.96 -1.11 -7.41
C PRO A 92 4.85 0.15 -7.55
N PRO A 93 6.14 -0.01 -7.88
CA PRO A 93 7.06 1.12 -8.00
C PRO A 93 6.63 2.11 -9.09
N GLY A 94 6.65 3.39 -8.74
CA GLY A 94 6.19 4.49 -9.58
C GLY A 94 4.68 4.77 -9.50
N LEU A 95 3.88 3.90 -8.86
CA LEU A 95 2.50 4.23 -8.49
C LEU A 95 2.56 5.01 -7.17
N LEU A 96 2.34 6.30 -7.24
CA LEU A 96 2.58 7.21 -6.11
C LEU A 96 1.38 8.13 -5.89
N ALA A 97 1.19 8.51 -4.63
CA ALA A 97 0.30 9.59 -4.23
C ALA A 97 1.14 10.85 -3.95
N ASP A 98 0.80 11.99 -4.55
CA ASP A 98 1.42 13.30 -4.25
C ASP A 98 0.48 14.18 -3.42
N PRO A 99 0.69 14.30 -2.10
CA PRO A 99 -0.19 15.08 -1.24
C PRO A 99 0.12 16.58 -1.25
N ARG A 100 1.18 17.06 -1.93
CA ARG A 100 1.66 18.45 -1.78
C ARG A 100 0.71 19.49 -2.35
N GLY A 101 -0.06 19.13 -3.38
CA GLY A 101 -1.04 20.00 -4.00
C GLY A 101 -2.47 19.85 -3.47
N VAL A 102 -2.69 18.96 -2.50
CA VAL A 102 -4.02 18.70 -1.93
C VAL A 102 -4.08 19.25 -0.51
N PRO A 103 -5.12 20.01 -0.14
CA PRO A 103 -5.35 20.44 1.25
C PRO A 103 -5.30 19.28 2.25
N THR A 104 -4.98 19.60 3.49
CA THR A 104 -4.93 18.61 4.58
C THR A 104 -6.07 18.79 5.57
N CYS A 105 -6.52 17.69 6.15
CA CYS A 105 -7.37 17.65 7.33
C CYS A 105 -6.54 17.26 8.56
N THR A 106 -6.81 17.87 9.72
CA THR A 106 -6.14 17.50 10.97
C THR A 106 -6.80 16.25 11.59
N PRO A 107 -6.06 15.47 12.40
CA PRO A 107 -6.64 14.39 13.20
C PRO A 107 -7.87 14.81 14.01
N ALA A 108 -7.84 16.01 14.62
CA ALA A 108 -8.95 16.51 15.42
C ALA A 108 -10.21 16.75 14.57
N GLN A 109 -10.06 17.36 13.38
CA GLN A 109 -11.19 17.56 12.46
C GLN A 109 -11.77 16.23 11.95
N LEU A 110 -10.94 15.20 11.80
CA LEU A 110 -11.39 13.86 11.40
C LEU A 110 -12.14 13.15 12.54
N GLU A 111 -11.76 13.40 13.80
CA GLU A 111 -12.36 12.82 15.00
C GLU A 111 -13.64 13.52 15.44
N ILE A 112 -13.76 14.83 15.20
CA ILE A 112 -14.94 15.63 15.56
C ILE A 112 -16.03 15.40 14.50
N ALA A 113 -17.11 14.74 14.92
CA ALA A 113 -18.32 14.59 14.13
C ALA A 113 -19.39 15.58 14.60
N ASP A 114 -19.44 16.76 14.00
CA ASP A 114 -20.59 17.67 14.13
C ASP A 114 -21.68 17.21 13.13
N GLY A 115 -22.50 16.23 13.55
CA GLY A 115 -23.58 15.68 12.72
C GLY A 115 -23.15 14.50 11.80
N PRO A 116 -23.68 14.36 10.58
CA PRO A 116 -23.37 13.21 9.70
C PRO A 116 -21.97 13.22 9.08
N GLY A 117 -21.21 14.30 9.26
CA GLY A 117 -19.89 14.47 8.68
C GLY A 117 -18.79 14.62 9.73
N ASN A 118 -17.56 14.57 9.27
CA ASN A 118 -16.40 15.09 9.98
C ASN A 118 -16.20 16.58 9.61
N GLU A 119 -15.34 17.30 10.33
CA GLU A 119 -15.02 18.71 10.02
C GLU A 119 -13.94 18.85 8.93
N CYS A 120 -13.56 17.76 8.24
CA CYS A 120 -12.62 17.87 7.15
C CYS A 120 -13.27 18.60 5.96
N PRO A 121 -12.57 19.56 5.34
CA PRO A 121 -13.07 20.17 4.12
C PRO A 121 -13.08 19.14 2.97
N ASP A 122 -14.09 19.22 2.09
CA ASP A 122 -14.19 18.37 0.90
C ASP A 122 -12.93 18.45 0.02
N ALA A 123 -12.25 19.60 0.00
CA ALA A 123 -11.00 19.78 -0.72
C ALA A 123 -9.83 18.93 -0.17
N ALA A 124 -9.91 18.45 1.08
CA ALA A 124 -8.95 17.49 1.64
C ALA A 124 -9.31 16.03 1.33
N GLN A 125 -10.50 15.75 0.78
CA GLN A 125 -10.91 14.39 0.43
C GLN A 125 -10.16 13.94 -0.83
N VAL A 126 -9.52 12.77 -0.76
CA VAL A 126 -8.71 12.18 -1.84
C VAL A 126 -9.23 10.83 -2.32
N GLY A 127 -10.36 10.38 -1.78
CA GLY A 127 -10.93 9.10 -2.14
C GLY A 127 -12.14 8.72 -1.30
N VAL A 128 -12.53 7.47 -1.46
CA VAL A 128 -13.56 6.80 -0.65
C VAL A 128 -13.10 5.38 -0.32
N VAL A 129 -13.59 4.83 0.78
CA VAL A 129 -13.38 3.43 1.15
C VAL A 129 -14.71 2.76 1.46
N ARG A 130 -14.97 1.62 0.82
CA ARG A 130 -16.11 0.75 1.10
C ARG A 130 -15.64 -0.39 1.97
N LEU A 131 -16.35 -0.62 3.06
CA LEU A 131 -16.11 -1.71 4.00
C LEU A 131 -17.33 -2.63 3.98
N SER A 132 -17.14 -3.89 3.60
CA SER A 132 -18.19 -4.90 3.69
C SER A 132 -18.08 -5.67 5.01
N SER A 133 -19.22 -5.83 5.67
CA SER A 133 -19.41 -6.60 6.90
C SER A 133 -20.69 -7.43 6.80
N THR A 134 -20.93 -8.32 7.76
CA THR A 134 -22.18 -9.09 7.83
C THR A 134 -23.04 -8.58 8.97
N THR A 135 -24.31 -8.31 8.66
CA THR A 135 -25.31 -7.92 9.67
C THR A 135 -25.61 -9.10 10.59
N ALA A 136 -25.53 -8.87 11.90
CA ALA A 136 -25.81 -9.88 12.92
C ALA A 136 -27.22 -9.77 13.54
N TYR A 137 -28.05 -8.82 13.07
CA TYR A 137 -29.35 -8.50 13.69
C TYR A 137 -30.57 -9.10 12.98
N SER A 138 -30.41 -9.67 11.79
CA SER A 138 -31.47 -10.32 11.03
C SER A 138 -31.35 -11.84 11.11
N ALA A 139 -32.49 -12.55 11.02
CA ALA A 139 -32.52 -14.02 10.94
C ALA A 139 -31.84 -14.59 9.68
N THR A 140 -31.52 -13.72 8.72
CA THR A 140 -30.75 -13.99 7.51
C THR A 140 -29.56 -13.03 7.48
N PRO A 141 -28.32 -13.52 7.60
CA PRO A 141 -27.13 -12.69 7.45
C PRO A 141 -27.12 -12.03 6.07
N GLU A 142 -27.08 -10.70 6.04
CA GLU A 142 -26.96 -9.92 4.81
C GLU A 142 -25.65 -9.13 4.80
N GLU A 143 -25.08 -8.95 3.61
CA GLU A 143 -23.92 -8.10 3.38
C GLU A 143 -24.29 -6.64 3.61
N ASP A 144 -23.61 -5.99 4.55
CA ASP A 144 -23.68 -4.56 4.82
C ASP A 144 -22.42 -3.89 4.29
N VAL A 145 -22.58 -3.00 3.32
CA VAL A 145 -21.49 -2.26 2.67
C VAL A 145 -21.59 -0.80 3.07
N LYS A 146 -20.53 -0.31 3.71
CA LYS A 146 -20.47 1.08 4.19
C LYS A 146 -19.36 1.86 3.49
N GLU A 147 -19.71 3.00 2.90
CA GLU A 147 -18.74 3.89 2.23
C GLU A 147 -18.39 5.11 3.09
N TYR A 148 -17.09 5.37 3.23
CA TYR A 148 -16.54 6.49 4.01
C TYR A 148 -15.61 7.36 3.17
N PRO A 149 -15.52 8.68 3.44
CA PRO A 149 -14.61 9.55 2.74
C PRO A 149 -13.18 9.36 3.27
N VAL A 150 -12.21 9.34 2.36
CA VAL A 150 -10.78 9.24 2.68
C VAL A 150 -10.13 10.60 2.49
N PHE A 151 -9.45 11.10 3.51
CA PHE A 151 -8.84 12.43 3.53
C PHE A 151 -7.33 12.38 3.55
N ASN A 152 -6.69 13.39 2.97
CA ASN A 152 -5.29 13.71 3.17
C ASN A 152 -5.09 14.33 4.56
N ILE A 153 -4.34 13.68 5.43
CA ILE A 153 -4.15 14.07 6.83
C ILE A 153 -2.79 14.72 7.03
N THR A 154 -2.73 15.69 7.95
CA THR A 154 -1.45 16.26 8.39
C THR A 154 -0.46 15.15 8.81
N ARG A 155 0.69 15.11 8.15
CA ARG A 155 1.71 14.07 8.31
C ARG A 155 2.37 14.12 9.70
N ARG A 156 2.94 12.99 10.14
CA ARG A 156 3.76 12.89 11.36
C ARG A 156 5.11 12.22 11.03
N GLY A 157 6.19 12.73 11.59
CA GLY A 157 7.52 12.15 11.43
C GLY A 157 7.99 12.15 9.97
N ASP A 158 8.44 10.99 9.50
CA ASP A 158 9.09 10.71 8.20
C ASP A 158 8.11 10.27 7.09
N GLN A 159 6.80 10.32 7.34
CA GLN A 159 5.78 9.91 6.37
C GLN A 159 5.78 10.86 5.16
N VAL A 160 5.66 10.31 3.94
CA VAL A 160 5.51 11.13 2.72
C VAL A 160 4.05 11.54 2.49
N ALA A 161 3.11 10.74 2.96
CA ALA A 161 1.68 11.04 3.01
C ALA A 161 1.04 10.29 4.18
N ARG A 162 -0.09 10.81 4.69
CA ARG A 162 -0.93 10.13 5.66
C ARG A 162 -2.37 10.29 5.22
N LEU A 163 -3.10 9.19 5.13
CA LEU A 163 -4.53 9.21 4.85
C LEU A 163 -5.31 8.89 6.12
N GLY A 164 -6.57 9.29 6.16
CA GLY A 164 -7.45 8.93 7.26
C GLY A 164 -8.91 8.91 6.85
N PHE A 165 -9.68 8.05 7.50
CA PHE A 165 -11.12 7.96 7.31
C PHE A 165 -11.80 7.54 8.62
N PRO A 166 -13.03 8.01 8.88
CA PRO A 166 -13.85 7.47 9.95
C PRO A 166 -14.41 6.09 9.54
N ALA A 167 -14.58 5.18 10.48
CA ALA A 167 -15.21 3.89 10.26
C ALA A 167 -16.19 3.60 11.41
N ILE A 168 -17.45 3.32 11.05
CA ILE A 168 -18.56 3.12 11.98
C ILE A 168 -19.25 1.79 11.67
N ILE A 169 -18.66 0.69 12.17
CA ILE A 169 -19.17 -0.68 11.99
C ILE A 169 -19.28 -1.31 13.38
N GLY A 170 -20.46 -1.26 14.00
CA GLY A 170 -20.68 -1.69 15.39
C GLY A 170 -20.03 -0.77 16.45
N ALA A 171 -18.87 -0.20 16.16
CA ALA A 171 -18.16 0.82 16.93
C ALA A 171 -17.63 1.92 16.00
N SER A 172 -17.42 3.12 16.55
CA SER A 172 -16.80 4.25 15.85
C SER A 172 -15.30 4.29 16.09
N ALA A 173 -14.53 4.46 15.02
CA ALA A 173 -13.10 4.65 15.09
C ALA A 173 -12.56 5.48 13.92
N VAL A 174 -11.33 5.97 14.07
CA VAL A 174 -10.59 6.62 12.99
C VAL A 174 -9.46 5.71 12.57
N VAL A 175 -9.39 5.45 11.27
CA VAL A 175 -8.34 4.62 10.66
C VAL A 175 -7.35 5.54 9.95
N TYR A 176 -6.06 5.29 10.16
CA TYR A 176 -4.98 5.99 9.48
C TYR A 176 -4.21 5.05 8.56
N VAL A 177 -3.80 5.58 7.40
CA VAL A 177 -2.92 4.91 6.44
C VAL A 177 -1.65 5.72 6.34
N ASP A 178 -0.56 5.22 6.91
CA ASP A 178 0.74 5.88 6.88
C ASP A 178 1.52 5.42 5.64
N ILE A 179 1.94 6.36 4.79
CA ILE A 179 2.62 6.05 3.53
C ILE A 179 4.08 6.51 3.61
N ARG A 180 4.99 5.60 3.25
CA ARG A 180 6.44 5.84 3.17
C ARG A 180 7.00 5.34 1.85
N VAL A 181 8.07 5.96 1.38
CA VAL A 181 8.83 5.47 0.22
C VAL A 181 9.78 4.36 0.69
N ARG A 182 9.84 3.27 -0.07
CA ARG A 182 10.82 2.19 0.11
C ARG A 182 12.19 2.68 -0.34
N ASP A 183 13.15 2.56 0.55
CA ASP A 183 14.55 2.99 0.38
C ASP A 183 15.49 1.80 0.18
N ASP A 184 14.98 0.57 0.19
CA ASP A 184 15.70 -0.70 0.12
C ASP A 184 15.79 -1.31 -1.29
N GLY A 185 15.28 -0.63 -2.33
CA GLY A 185 15.44 -1.12 -3.70
C GLY A 185 14.64 -0.37 -4.77
N ASP A 186 13.35 -0.67 -4.89
CA ASP A 186 12.53 -0.31 -6.07
C ASP A 186 11.91 1.10 -6.01
N TYR A 187 12.12 1.82 -4.91
CA TYR A 187 11.57 3.16 -4.65
C TYR A 187 10.04 3.25 -4.75
N GLY A 188 9.32 2.14 -4.61
CA GLY A 188 7.86 2.18 -4.50
C GLY A 188 7.39 2.62 -3.11
N ALA A 189 6.08 2.72 -2.90
CA ALA A 189 5.52 3.19 -1.64
C ALA A 189 4.95 2.02 -0.82
N THR A 190 5.13 2.07 0.49
CA THR A 190 4.49 1.16 1.46
C THR A 190 3.46 1.94 2.26
N ALA A 191 2.20 1.51 2.18
CA ALA A 191 1.08 1.99 2.97
C ALA A 191 0.85 1.06 4.16
N THR A 192 0.75 1.60 5.37
CA THR A 192 0.59 0.83 6.61
C THR A 192 -0.61 1.32 7.40
N LEU A 193 -1.48 0.39 7.75
CA LEU A 193 -2.54 0.54 8.74
C LEU A 193 -2.11 -0.24 9.96
N ALA A 194 -1.85 0.45 11.07
CA ALA A 194 -1.34 -0.17 12.29
C ALA A 194 -2.34 -0.10 13.44
N ASN A 195 -2.45 -1.19 14.20
CA ASN A 195 -3.36 -1.33 15.34
C ASN A 195 -4.81 -0.95 15.02
N LEU A 196 -5.35 -1.56 13.97
CA LEU A 196 -6.76 -1.42 13.61
C LEU A 196 -7.65 -1.79 14.80
N PRO A 197 -8.68 -0.99 15.13
CA PRO A 197 -9.57 -1.29 16.24
C PRO A 197 -10.31 -2.62 16.04
N SER A 198 -10.22 -3.52 17.02
CA SER A 198 -10.91 -4.82 17.00
C SER A 198 -12.44 -4.71 17.00
N GLY A 199 -12.99 -3.52 17.30
CA GLY A 199 -14.42 -3.24 17.20
C GLY A 199 -14.95 -3.13 15.76
N ILE A 200 -14.08 -2.93 14.77
CA ILE A 200 -14.47 -2.84 13.35
C ILE A 200 -14.34 -4.22 12.72
N SER A 201 -15.46 -4.92 12.57
CA SER A 201 -15.53 -6.23 11.89
C SER A 201 -15.86 -6.03 10.41
N PHE A 202 -14.86 -6.13 9.54
CA PHE A 202 -15.03 -6.13 8.08
C PHE A 202 -14.35 -7.36 7.51
N TYR A 203 -14.86 -7.87 6.38
CA TYR A 203 -14.23 -8.97 5.65
C TYR A 203 -13.67 -8.55 4.29
N ARG A 204 -14.11 -7.40 3.77
CA ARG A 204 -13.63 -6.81 2.51
C ARG A 204 -13.53 -5.29 2.66
N ALA A 205 -12.45 -4.72 2.13
CA ALA A 205 -12.23 -3.29 2.03
C ALA A 205 -11.86 -2.93 0.59
N GLU A 206 -12.53 -1.93 0.03
CA GLU A 206 -12.30 -1.40 -1.31
C GLU A 206 -12.08 0.09 -1.24
N MET A 207 -10.84 0.53 -1.45
CA MET A 207 -10.48 1.95 -1.44
C MET A 207 -10.29 2.44 -2.87
N ASP A 208 -11.05 3.48 -3.24
CA ASP A 208 -10.88 4.23 -4.48
C ASP A 208 -10.13 5.53 -4.16
N LEU A 209 -8.84 5.59 -4.50
CA LEU A 209 -8.03 6.81 -4.40
C LEU A 209 -8.13 7.58 -5.71
N TRP A 210 -8.44 8.87 -5.65
CA TRP A 210 -8.69 9.68 -6.82
C TRP A 210 -7.40 10.13 -7.52
N GLY A 211 -7.40 10.05 -8.85
CA GLY A 211 -6.32 10.56 -9.68
C GLY A 211 -6.16 12.07 -9.54
N VAL A 212 -7.29 12.77 -9.62
CA VAL A 212 -7.38 14.22 -9.43
C VAL A 212 -8.57 14.49 -8.52
N PRO A 213 -8.36 14.79 -7.23
CA PRO A 213 -9.45 14.94 -6.27
C PRO A 213 -10.53 15.94 -6.70
N GLY A 214 -10.17 17.05 -7.35
CA GLY A 214 -11.13 18.04 -7.85
C GLY A 214 -11.82 17.70 -9.17
N ASP A 215 -11.68 16.48 -9.69
CA ASP A 215 -12.45 16.06 -10.87
C ASP A 215 -13.96 16.02 -10.56
N PRO A 216 -14.82 16.60 -11.43
CA PRO A 216 -16.26 16.63 -11.18
C PRO A 216 -16.92 15.25 -11.09
N SER A 217 -16.29 14.20 -11.62
CA SER A 217 -16.77 12.82 -11.47
C SER A 217 -16.81 12.35 -10.01
N HIS A 218 -16.17 13.08 -9.10
CA HIS A 218 -16.13 12.77 -7.68
C HIS A 218 -17.11 13.60 -6.84
N ASP A 219 -17.77 14.62 -7.42
CA ASP A 219 -18.58 15.60 -6.69
C ASP A 219 -19.80 14.99 -6.00
N ALA A 220 -20.37 13.92 -6.55
CA ALA A 220 -21.48 13.19 -5.94
C ALA A 220 -21.05 12.31 -4.75
N ARG A 221 -19.74 12.07 -4.58
CA ARG A 221 -19.17 11.24 -3.51
C ARG A 221 -18.38 12.04 -2.46
N ARG A 222 -18.63 13.35 -2.38
CA ARG A 222 -18.02 14.19 -1.35
C ARG A 222 -18.61 13.93 0.03
N SER A 223 -17.83 14.23 1.06
CA SER A 223 -18.23 14.09 2.45
C SER A 223 -19.47 14.93 2.78
N SER A 224 -19.59 16.13 2.21
CA SER A 224 -20.80 16.98 2.34
C SER A 224 -22.05 16.41 1.67
N CYS A 225 -21.89 15.47 0.73
CA CYS A 225 -22.98 14.75 0.12
C CYS A 225 -23.40 13.49 0.89
N GLN A 226 -22.75 13.14 2.00
CA GLN A 226 -23.16 11.99 2.79
C GLN A 226 -24.49 12.26 3.51
N GLY A 227 -25.42 11.30 3.43
CA GLY A 227 -26.73 11.40 4.08
C GLY A 227 -26.69 11.19 5.61
N SER A 228 -27.72 11.71 6.28
CA SER A 228 -28.07 11.40 7.68
C SER A 228 -29.45 10.77 7.74
N ASP A 229 -29.72 9.86 8.68
CA ASP A 229 -31.08 9.33 8.93
C ASP A 229 -31.78 10.00 10.11
N GLY A 230 -31.29 11.17 10.57
CA GLY A 230 -31.90 11.91 11.67
C GLY A 230 -31.70 11.30 13.07
N PHE A 231 -30.98 10.18 13.20
CA PHE A 231 -30.46 9.65 14.47
C PHE A 231 -28.93 9.74 14.58
N GLY A 232 -28.28 10.32 13.57
CA GLY A 232 -26.84 10.27 13.31
C GLY A 232 -26.59 10.07 11.81
N PRO A 233 -25.34 9.83 11.37
CA PRO A 233 -25.09 9.33 10.01
C PRO A 233 -25.88 8.03 9.84
N SER A 234 -26.57 7.89 8.70
CA SER A 234 -27.51 6.79 8.55
C SER A 234 -26.83 5.45 8.73
N TYR A 235 -27.36 4.59 9.61
CA TYR A 235 -26.74 3.28 9.86
C TYR A 235 -26.81 2.35 8.63
N ALA A 236 -27.57 2.74 7.60
CA ALA A 236 -27.30 2.39 6.20
C ALA A 236 -26.17 3.27 5.63
N ALA A 237 -24.96 3.15 6.19
CA ALA A 237 -23.88 4.11 5.98
C ALA A 237 -23.34 4.03 4.53
N GLY A 238 -23.06 5.16 3.90
CA GLY A 238 -22.61 5.24 2.50
C GLY A 238 -23.68 5.67 1.49
N ALA A 239 -24.91 5.96 1.94
CA ALA A 239 -25.92 6.57 1.09
C ALA A 239 -25.63 8.07 0.91
N TYR A 240 -25.17 8.45 -0.28
CA TYR A 240 -25.09 9.86 -0.66
C TYR A 240 -26.49 10.43 -0.90
N LEU A 241 -26.69 11.69 -0.51
CA LEU A 241 -27.92 12.43 -0.74
C LEU A 241 -28.25 12.42 -2.24
N THR A 242 -29.44 11.94 -2.58
CA THR A 242 -29.86 11.84 -3.99
C THR A 242 -29.85 13.21 -4.65
N GLY A 243 -29.10 13.34 -5.75
CA GLY A 243 -28.95 14.59 -6.49
C GLY A 243 -27.93 15.56 -5.90
N CYS A 244 -27.22 15.20 -4.83
CA CYS A 244 -26.12 16.00 -4.32
C CYS A 244 -24.91 15.94 -5.26
N SER A 245 -24.30 17.09 -5.49
CA SER A 245 -23.04 17.25 -6.21
C SER A 245 -22.39 18.52 -5.70
N THR A 246 -21.24 18.39 -5.04
CA THR A 246 -20.51 19.50 -4.44
C THR A 246 -19.12 19.56 -5.04
N PRO A 247 -18.83 20.57 -5.88
CA PRO A 247 -17.48 20.79 -6.36
C PRO A 247 -16.53 21.02 -5.18
N ALA A 248 -15.39 20.35 -5.19
CA ALA A 248 -14.30 20.72 -4.28
C ALA A 248 -13.63 21.99 -4.83
N PRO A 249 -13.69 23.13 -4.13
CA PRO A 249 -13.00 24.32 -4.60
C PRO A 249 -11.49 24.06 -4.64
N ASP A 250 -10.89 24.39 -5.79
CA ASP A 250 -9.43 24.61 -5.95
C ASP A 250 -8.50 23.38 -5.84
N THR A 251 -8.97 22.17 -6.18
CA THR A 251 -8.12 20.95 -6.21
C THR A 251 -7.84 20.45 -7.62
N THR A 252 -7.15 21.26 -8.43
CA THR A 252 -6.60 20.81 -9.73
C THR A 252 -5.31 20.01 -9.60
N ALA A 253 -4.79 19.83 -8.38
CA ALA A 253 -3.60 19.03 -8.15
C ALA A 253 -3.88 17.55 -8.42
N ALA A 254 -2.96 16.91 -9.12
CA ALA A 254 -2.95 15.46 -9.19
C ALA A 254 -2.60 14.86 -7.83
N PHE A 255 -3.30 13.79 -7.46
CA PHE A 255 -2.99 13.00 -6.27
C PHE A 255 -2.39 11.65 -6.68
N MET A 256 -3.17 10.74 -7.27
CA MET A 256 -2.62 9.48 -7.79
C MET A 256 -1.94 9.66 -9.15
N VAL A 257 -0.79 9.00 -9.30
CA VAL A 257 0.05 9.07 -10.50
C VAL A 257 0.42 7.67 -10.95
N ASN A 258 0.11 7.34 -12.20
CA ASN A 258 0.52 6.07 -12.76
C ASN A 258 2.04 6.00 -12.95
N PRO A 259 2.63 4.79 -12.84
CA PRO A 259 4.04 4.58 -13.10
C PRO A 259 4.48 5.09 -14.48
N THR A 260 5.75 5.47 -14.60
CA THR A 260 6.34 5.96 -15.87
C THR A 260 7.33 4.95 -16.46
N ARG A 261 7.10 3.65 -16.22
CA ARG A 261 7.95 2.54 -16.68
C ARG A 261 7.12 1.48 -17.39
N CYS A 262 7.47 1.18 -18.64
CA CYS A 262 6.71 0.29 -19.52
C CYS A 262 7.43 -1.06 -19.76
N GLU A 263 8.63 -1.24 -19.20
CA GLU A 263 9.54 -2.36 -19.52
C GLU A 263 9.10 -3.72 -18.94
N ALA A 264 8.31 -3.73 -17.87
CA ALA A 264 7.84 -4.95 -17.22
C ALA A 264 6.46 -4.74 -16.58
N ALA A 265 5.70 -5.83 -16.43
CA ALA A 265 4.49 -5.82 -15.64
C ALA A 265 4.80 -5.44 -14.18
N LEU A 266 3.89 -4.68 -13.59
CA LEU A 266 3.99 -4.14 -12.25
C LEU A 266 2.95 -4.81 -11.36
N SER A 267 3.35 -5.14 -10.14
CA SER A 267 2.45 -5.65 -9.11
C SER A 267 2.84 -5.04 -7.77
N GLY A 268 1.86 -5.01 -6.86
CA GLY A 268 2.07 -4.74 -5.45
C GLY A 268 1.87 -6.00 -4.64
N SER A 269 1.92 -5.87 -3.32
CA SER A 269 1.54 -6.95 -2.42
C SER A 269 0.90 -6.41 -1.15
N GLY A 270 -0.03 -7.18 -0.58
CA GLY A 270 -0.63 -6.93 0.71
C GLY A 270 -0.19 -7.98 1.69
N ARG A 271 -0.03 -7.60 2.95
CA ARG A 271 0.14 -8.53 4.07
C ARG A 271 -0.59 -8.03 5.29
N ALA A 272 -1.15 -8.94 6.07
CA ALA A 272 -1.83 -8.60 7.32
C ALA A 272 -1.41 -9.54 8.44
N ASP A 273 -1.42 -9.03 9.68
CA ASP A 273 -1.40 -9.83 10.89
C ASP A 273 -2.67 -9.58 11.71
N PHE A 274 -2.94 -10.46 12.67
CA PHE A 274 -4.23 -10.52 13.36
C PHE A 274 -4.03 -10.55 14.87
N TYR A 275 -5.02 -10.08 15.63
CA TYR A 275 -4.94 -10.04 17.09
C TYR A 275 -4.76 -11.42 17.73
N GLY A 276 -5.31 -12.48 17.11
CA GLY A 276 -5.14 -13.84 17.61
C GLY A 276 -3.71 -14.36 17.47
N ARG A 277 -2.92 -13.81 16.53
CA ARG A 277 -1.58 -14.28 16.16
C ARG A 277 -0.69 -13.09 15.73
N PRO A 278 -0.41 -12.14 16.64
CA PRO A 278 0.34 -10.95 16.30
C PRO A 278 1.74 -11.30 15.80
N GLY A 279 2.18 -10.62 14.75
CA GLY A 279 3.48 -10.86 14.10
C GLY A 279 3.53 -12.02 13.12
N GLN A 280 2.44 -12.78 12.94
CA GLN A 280 2.34 -13.79 11.89
C GLN A 280 1.66 -13.19 10.66
N TYR A 281 2.47 -12.85 9.65
CA TYR A 281 1.99 -12.28 8.40
C TYR A 281 1.81 -13.35 7.32
N ASN A 282 0.75 -13.21 6.53
CA ASN A 282 0.64 -13.84 5.23
C ASN A 282 0.63 -12.77 4.13
N THR A 283 1.27 -13.05 2.99
CA THR A 283 1.44 -12.09 1.89
C THR A 283 0.67 -12.55 0.66
N VAL A 284 -0.06 -11.64 0.03
CA VAL A 284 -0.80 -11.85 -1.22
C VAL A 284 -0.33 -10.82 -2.24
N ALA A 285 0.05 -11.27 -3.43
CA ALA A 285 0.44 -10.38 -4.53
C ALA A 285 -0.80 -9.87 -5.28
N SER A 286 -0.73 -8.64 -5.78
CA SER A 286 -1.76 -8.08 -6.64
C SER A 286 -1.71 -8.68 -8.04
N THR A 287 -2.78 -8.50 -8.82
CA THR A 287 -2.78 -8.85 -10.23
C THR A 287 -1.81 -7.94 -10.99
N PRO A 288 -0.84 -8.49 -11.75
CA PRO A 288 0.11 -7.66 -12.49
C PRO A 288 -0.57 -6.86 -13.60
N PHE A 289 -0.15 -5.61 -13.80
CA PHE A 289 -0.59 -4.77 -14.91
C PHE A 289 0.59 -4.18 -15.68
N SER A 290 0.38 -3.92 -16.97
CA SER A 290 1.40 -3.32 -17.84
C SER A 290 1.05 -1.86 -18.14
N VAL A 291 2.07 -1.01 -18.17
CA VAL A 291 1.93 0.41 -18.49
C VAL A 291 2.36 0.64 -19.94
N GLY A 292 1.61 1.49 -20.66
CA GLY A 292 1.89 1.94 -22.01
C GLY A 292 2.13 3.45 -22.09
N GLY A 293 2.55 3.95 -23.26
CA GLY A 293 2.66 5.40 -23.50
C GLY A 293 3.90 6.11 -22.92
N CYS A 294 4.89 5.38 -22.38
CA CYS A 294 6.09 5.99 -21.78
C CYS A 294 6.88 6.89 -22.74
N GLY A 295 6.90 6.58 -24.04
CA GLY A 295 7.60 7.38 -25.05
C GLY A 295 7.00 8.78 -25.30
N GLY A 296 5.78 9.03 -24.81
CA GLY A 296 5.10 10.34 -24.93
C GLY A 296 5.30 11.26 -23.73
N LEU A 297 6.02 10.83 -22.69
CA LEU A 297 6.21 11.64 -21.48
C LEU A 297 7.26 12.71 -21.70
N ALA A 298 6.98 13.91 -21.19
CA ALA A 298 7.98 14.97 -21.13
C ALA A 298 9.13 14.55 -20.20
N PHE A 299 10.36 14.64 -20.72
CA PHE A 299 11.58 14.39 -19.97
C PHE A 299 12.68 15.33 -20.47
N SER A 300 12.92 16.40 -19.71
CA SER A 300 13.92 17.42 -20.06
C SER A 300 14.68 17.86 -18.81
N PRO A 301 15.38 16.94 -18.11
CA PRO A 301 16.24 17.33 -17.01
C PRO A 301 17.40 18.19 -17.52
N SER A 302 17.89 19.10 -16.70
CA SER A 302 19.12 19.85 -16.96
C SER A 302 20.14 19.57 -15.87
N LEU A 303 21.42 19.55 -16.26
CA LEU A 303 22.54 19.33 -15.35
C LEU A 303 23.55 20.46 -15.56
N SER A 304 23.92 21.16 -14.49
CA SER A 304 25.08 22.06 -14.47
C SER A 304 26.14 21.54 -13.52
N VAL A 305 27.39 21.57 -13.98
CA VAL A 305 28.56 21.22 -13.17
C VAL A 305 29.54 22.37 -13.29
N ALA A 306 29.90 22.99 -12.17
CA ALA A 306 30.82 24.12 -12.15
C ALA A 306 31.75 24.05 -10.92
N PRO A 307 33.04 24.42 -11.08
CA PRO A 307 33.89 24.60 -9.92
C PRO A 307 33.47 25.86 -9.15
N GLU A 308 33.51 25.79 -7.81
CA GLU A 308 33.25 26.92 -6.92
C GLU A 308 34.27 28.05 -7.10
N SER A 309 35.51 27.71 -7.47
CA SER A 309 36.59 28.64 -7.81
C SER A 309 37.11 28.40 -9.21
N ARG A 310 37.34 29.48 -9.96
CA ARG A 310 37.93 29.45 -11.31
C ARG A 310 39.43 29.74 -11.30
N ALA A 311 40.06 29.79 -10.14
CA ALA A 311 41.49 30.08 -10.01
C ALA A 311 42.32 28.91 -10.55
N ALA A 312 43.17 29.19 -11.54
CA ALA A 312 44.04 28.18 -12.13
C ALA A 312 45.05 27.64 -11.10
N GLY A 313 45.25 26.31 -11.09
CA GLY A 313 46.24 25.65 -10.23
C GLY A 313 45.83 25.53 -8.75
N GLN A 314 44.60 25.91 -8.38
CA GLN A 314 44.08 25.76 -7.02
C GLN A 314 43.00 24.66 -6.98
N PRO A 315 42.94 23.85 -5.90
CA PRO A 315 41.81 22.96 -5.66
C PRO A 315 40.49 23.74 -5.57
N SER A 316 39.40 23.16 -6.05
CA SER A 316 38.05 23.73 -5.97
C SER A 316 37.05 22.65 -5.60
N GLY A 317 36.03 23.01 -4.81
CA GLY A 317 34.79 22.25 -4.75
C GLY A 317 34.04 22.32 -6.08
N TYR A 318 33.06 21.44 -6.27
CA TYR A 318 32.20 21.41 -7.45
C TYR A 318 30.74 21.50 -7.01
N ALA A 319 30.02 22.45 -7.58
CA ALA A 319 28.57 22.49 -7.53
C ALA A 319 28.02 21.65 -8.69
N VAL A 320 27.11 20.73 -8.36
CA VAL A 320 26.40 19.87 -9.32
C VAL A 320 24.91 20.08 -9.09
N ASP A 321 24.25 20.77 -10.01
CA ASP A 321 22.82 21.03 -9.95
C ASP A 321 22.09 20.20 -11.01
N LEU A 322 21.22 19.30 -10.57
CA LEU A 322 20.31 18.56 -11.42
C LEU A 322 18.90 19.12 -11.24
N ALA A 323 18.36 19.75 -12.28
CA ALA A 323 16.96 20.17 -12.30
C ALA A 323 16.13 19.13 -13.06
N VAL A 324 15.07 18.64 -12.42
CA VAL A 324 14.12 17.69 -13.03
C VAL A 324 12.73 18.32 -13.01
N PRO A 325 12.29 18.97 -14.10
CA PRO A 325 10.99 19.59 -14.16
C PRO A 325 9.87 18.58 -13.84
N GLN A 326 8.94 18.96 -12.97
CA GLN A 326 7.75 18.16 -12.62
C GLN A 326 6.49 18.89 -13.09
N SER A 327 5.48 18.15 -13.55
CA SER A 327 4.16 18.71 -13.91
C SER A 327 3.09 18.27 -12.88
N PRO A 328 2.88 19.01 -11.78
CA PRO A 328 1.96 18.60 -10.70
C PRO A 328 0.48 18.85 -11.02
N GLN A 329 0.16 19.52 -12.12
CA GLN A 329 -1.19 19.94 -12.46
C GLN A 329 -1.99 18.86 -13.21
N ARG A 330 -3.32 18.92 -13.12
CA ARG A 330 -4.29 18.06 -13.84
C ARG A 330 -4.08 18.00 -15.37
N GLY A 331 -3.45 19.02 -15.96
CA GLY A 331 -3.30 19.18 -17.41
C GLY A 331 -2.26 18.27 -18.04
N GLY A 332 -2.55 16.98 -18.18
CA GLY A 332 -1.73 16.01 -18.90
C GLY A 332 -0.98 15.02 -18.00
N PRO A 333 -0.22 14.08 -18.60
CA PRO A 333 0.52 13.09 -17.85
C PRO A 333 1.66 13.74 -17.04
N ALA A 334 2.03 13.07 -15.95
CA ALA A 334 3.24 13.38 -15.21
C ALA A 334 4.49 13.31 -16.10
N THR A 335 5.50 14.09 -15.76
CA THR A 335 6.84 13.96 -16.31
C THR A 335 7.44 12.60 -15.96
N ALA A 336 8.31 12.07 -16.82
CA ALA A 336 8.95 10.79 -16.54
C ALA A 336 9.84 10.86 -15.29
N HIS A 337 9.78 9.83 -14.45
CA HIS A 337 10.70 9.70 -13.31
C HIS A 337 12.14 9.46 -13.80
N VAL A 338 13.10 10.04 -13.09
CA VAL A 338 14.53 9.79 -13.33
C VAL A 338 14.88 8.40 -12.80
N ARG A 339 15.41 7.56 -13.69
CA ARG A 339 15.89 6.21 -13.32
C ARG A 339 17.34 6.21 -12.87
N ASN A 340 18.20 6.97 -13.53
CA ASN A 340 19.63 7.00 -13.27
C ASN A 340 20.19 8.38 -13.64
N VAL A 341 21.07 8.89 -12.80
CA VAL A 341 21.87 10.09 -13.04
C VAL A 341 23.33 9.66 -13.01
N SER A 342 24.01 9.80 -14.15
CA SER A 342 25.45 9.61 -14.23
C SER A 342 26.08 10.94 -14.64
N VAL A 343 26.99 11.44 -13.80
CA VAL A 343 27.69 12.70 -14.03
C VAL A 343 29.15 12.40 -14.34
N THR A 344 29.57 12.75 -15.55
CA THR A 344 30.99 12.69 -15.93
C THR A 344 31.63 14.04 -15.61
N LEU A 345 32.62 14.05 -14.73
CA LEU A 345 33.38 15.26 -14.41
C LEU A 345 34.20 15.73 -15.63
N PRO A 346 34.44 17.05 -15.77
CA PRO A 346 35.23 17.59 -16.88
C PRO A 346 36.64 16.96 -16.95
N GLN A 347 37.14 16.78 -18.17
CA GLN A 347 38.50 16.29 -18.40
C GLN A 347 39.53 17.16 -17.66
N GLY A 348 40.47 16.51 -16.97
CA GLY A 348 41.48 17.17 -16.14
C GLY A 348 41.07 17.38 -14.68
N THR A 349 39.83 17.05 -14.31
CA THR A 349 39.43 16.98 -12.90
C THR A 349 40.12 15.79 -12.24
N ALA A 350 40.81 16.05 -11.13
CA ALA A 350 41.43 15.04 -10.29
C ALA A 350 41.19 15.38 -8.82
N ILE A 351 41.16 14.37 -7.96
CA ILE A 351 41.10 14.61 -6.51
C ILE A 351 42.41 15.26 -6.07
N SER A 352 42.32 16.45 -5.46
CA SER A 352 43.51 17.11 -4.95
C SER A 352 44.14 16.28 -3.82
N PRO A 353 45.46 15.99 -3.87
CA PRO A 353 46.16 15.31 -2.78
C PRO A 353 46.04 16.05 -1.44
N SER A 354 45.94 17.39 -1.47
CA SER A 354 45.75 18.21 -0.26
C SER A 354 44.38 18.00 0.40
N ALA A 355 43.37 17.63 -0.40
CA ALA A 355 42.04 17.27 0.10
C ALA A 355 41.97 15.80 0.55
N ALA A 356 42.90 14.94 0.12
CA ALA A 356 42.95 13.54 0.50
C ALA A 356 43.64 13.28 1.85
N ASN A 357 44.45 14.22 2.34
CA ASN A 357 45.10 14.11 3.64
C ASN A 357 44.06 14.27 4.76
N GLY A 358 43.84 13.20 5.53
CA GLY A 358 42.89 13.18 6.63
C GLY A 358 41.47 12.73 6.26
N LEU A 359 41.22 12.36 4.99
CA LEU A 359 39.97 11.68 4.64
C LEU A 359 39.94 10.26 5.20
N GLY A 360 38.85 9.93 5.87
CA GLY A 360 38.52 8.59 6.30
C GLY A 360 37.71 7.84 5.23
N ALA A 361 37.59 6.53 5.41
CA ALA A 361 36.61 5.74 4.67
C ALA A 361 35.31 5.61 5.47
N CYS A 362 34.18 5.56 4.78
CA CYS A 362 32.94 5.03 5.34
C CYS A 362 32.69 3.65 4.72
N SER A 363 32.59 2.62 5.54
CA SER A 363 32.22 1.28 5.07
C SER A 363 30.72 1.20 4.75
N ASP A 364 30.32 0.26 3.90
CA ASP A 364 28.91 0.04 3.57
C ASP A 364 28.05 -0.20 4.82
N ALA A 365 28.60 -0.89 5.82
CA ALA A 365 27.93 -1.14 7.10
C ALA A 365 27.74 0.14 7.94
N GLN A 366 28.70 1.07 7.90
CA GLN A 366 28.59 2.36 8.59
C GLN A 366 27.66 3.33 7.85
N LEU A 367 27.66 3.25 6.51
CA LEU A 367 26.76 3.99 5.65
C LEU A 367 25.32 3.52 5.83
N GLY A 368 25.11 2.22 6.04
CA GLY A 368 23.78 1.64 6.16
C GLY A 368 22.96 1.83 4.89
N ALA A 369 23.60 1.78 3.71
CA ALA A 369 22.91 2.04 2.45
C ALA A 369 21.75 1.06 2.26
N GLY A 370 20.55 1.60 2.02
CA GLY A 370 19.31 0.81 1.92
C GLY A 370 18.67 0.46 3.26
N THR A 371 19.17 0.99 4.38
CA THR A 371 18.50 0.92 5.69
C THR A 371 18.09 2.31 6.16
N ARG A 372 17.30 2.35 7.24
CA ARG A 372 16.89 3.59 7.93
C ARG A 372 17.67 3.85 9.21
N ASP A 373 18.73 3.08 9.43
CA ASP A 373 19.57 3.27 10.59
C ASP A 373 20.32 4.60 10.47
N PRO A 374 20.58 5.30 11.59
CA PRO A 374 21.40 6.49 11.55
C PRO A 374 22.78 6.20 10.95
N VAL A 375 23.18 7.01 9.96
CA VAL A 375 24.51 6.91 9.33
C VAL A 375 25.59 7.11 10.41
N SER A 376 26.50 6.14 10.50
CA SER A 376 27.59 6.12 11.50
C SER A 376 28.97 6.37 10.88
N CYS A 377 29.00 6.90 9.65
CA CYS A 377 30.21 7.33 8.97
C CYS A 377 30.99 8.35 9.83
N PRO A 378 32.32 8.23 9.97
CA PRO A 378 33.13 9.26 10.62
C PRO A 378 33.05 10.60 9.86
N ASP A 379 33.13 11.73 10.56
CA ASP A 379 33.14 13.05 9.91
C ASP A 379 34.25 13.18 8.84
N ALA A 380 35.39 12.53 9.07
CA ALA A 380 36.51 12.49 8.14
C ALA A 380 36.17 11.84 6.78
N SER A 381 35.09 11.05 6.65
CA SER A 381 34.68 10.48 5.36
C SER A 381 33.71 11.37 4.57
N LYS A 382 33.35 12.56 5.10
CA LYS A 382 32.45 13.49 4.42
C LYS A 382 33.19 14.27 3.33
N ILE A 383 32.81 14.06 2.07
CA ILE A 383 33.41 14.71 0.89
C ILE A 383 32.54 15.81 0.26
N GLY A 384 31.34 16.06 0.81
CA GLY A 384 30.41 17.07 0.30
C GLY A 384 29.07 17.07 1.04
N SER A 385 28.09 17.77 0.47
CA SER A 385 26.70 17.81 0.93
C SER A 385 25.74 17.71 -0.25
N ALA A 386 24.62 17.04 -0.06
CA ALA A 386 23.52 17.02 -1.02
C ALA A 386 22.31 17.76 -0.42
N THR A 387 21.63 18.53 -1.26
CA THR A 387 20.37 19.19 -0.90
C THR A 387 19.34 18.87 -1.98
N ILE A 388 18.10 18.61 -1.57
CA ILE A 388 16.97 18.43 -2.47
C ILE A 388 16.01 19.59 -2.20
N SER A 389 15.72 20.37 -3.24
CA SER A 389 14.70 21.42 -3.22
C SER A 389 13.60 21.06 -4.20
N SER A 390 12.34 21.21 -3.79
CA SER A 390 11.17 20.92 -4.61
C SER A 390 10.31 22.14 -4.84
#